data_AF-A0A7Y8MBK1-F1
#
_entry.id   AF-A0A7Y8MBK1-F1
#
_cell.length_a   1.000
_cell.length_b   1.000
_cell.length_c   1.000
_cell.angle_alpha   90.00
_cell.angle_beta   90.00
_cell.angle_gamma   90.00
#
_symmetry.space_group_name_H-M   'P 1'
#
loop_
_entity.id
_entity.type
_entity.pdbx_description
1 polymer ?
#
loop_
_entity_poly.entity_id
_entity_poly.type
_entity_poly.pdbx_seq_one_letter_code
_entity_poly.pdbx_strand_id
1 'polypeptide(L)'
;MDVNRVGVAGHSNGAYTAMTVAGAQPKMGPSNTAQNFKYVGTASRPAPLAYLAASVQGENDHGFFRTSASSHSWVSVVSPNAEERPVMTITGYDDCPGATAAVCHDATDPLDPESSLNRVTAFENMQAVSGADDKIQVWVDVADAEHPDFNLKTDTGTYDAQIFDVVEAAGKAWFDAILNSNAGAFTYLRSDKLKTLMPAGAKLPGDSSAVDICRANLVQ
;
A
#
# COMPACT_ATOMS: atom_id res chain seq x y z
N MET A 1 16.51 18.88 -9.82
CA MET A 1 15.22 18.23 -9.53
C MET A 1 14.46 18.18 -10.84
N ASP A 2 14.16 16.98 -11.35
CA ASP A 2 13.31 16.82 -12.55
C ASP A 2 11.85 16.86 -12.11
N VAL A 3 11.14 17.92 -12.47
CA VAL A 3 9.74 18.11 -12.08
C VAL A 3 8.81 17.08 -12.71
N ASN A 4 9.25 16.38 -13.76
CA ASN A 4 8.45 15.34 -14.42
C ASN A 4 8.59 13.96 -13.76
N ARG A 5 9.48 13.81 -12.79
CA ARG A 5 9.74 12.54 -12.09
C ARG A 5 9.48 12.69 -10.61
N VAL A 6 8.21 12.90 -10.28
CA VAL A 6 7.75 13.09 -8.91
C VAL A 6 7.03 11.82 -8.44
N GLY A 7 7.45 11.31 -7.29
CA GLY A 7 6.74 10.29 -6.54
C GLY A 7 6.09 10.88 -5.29
N VAL A 8 5.03 10.24 -4.81
CA VAL A 8 4.38 10.57 -3.53
C VAL A 8 4.43 9.34 -2.63
N ALA A 9 4.85 9.55 -1.40
CA ALA A 9 4.85 8.51 -0.38
C ALA A 9 4.15 9.03 0.87
N GLY A 10 3.47 8.14 1.59
CA GLY A 10 2.94 8.47 2.91
C GLY A 10 2.74 7.24 3.78
N HIS A 11 2.76 7.47 5.09
CA HIS A 11 2.41 6.49 6.12
C HIS A 11 1.10 6.91 6.79
N SER A 12 0.23 5.94 7.14
CA SER A 12 -1.01 6.20 7.87
C SER A 12 -1.89 7.27 7.18
N ASN A 13 -2.21 8.39 7.83
CA ASN A 13 -2.92 9.52 7.22
C ASN A 13 -2.18 10.13 6.00
N GLY A 14 -0.85 10.02 5.96
CA GLY A 14 -0.06 10.37 4.78
C GLY A 14 -0.32 9.40 3.62
N ALA A 15 -0.49 8.10 3.90
CA ALA A 15 -0.84 7.09 2.89
C ALA A 15 -2.24 7.35 2.31
N TYR A 16 -3.21 7.67 3.18
CA TYR A 16 -4.55 8.14 2.76
C TYR A 16 -4.47 9.33 1.80
N THR A 17 -3.65 10.33 2.15
CA THR A 17 -3.45 11.51 1.31
C THR A 17 -2.81 11.15 -0.03
N ALA A 18 -1.76 10.33 -0.03
CA ALA A 18 -1.09 9.86 -1.24
C ALA A 18 -2.07 9.15 -2.18
N MET A 19 -2.92 8.28 -1.64
CA MET A 19 -3.91 7.54 -2.41
C MET A 19 -5.04 8.42 -2.93
N THR A 20 -5.48 9.40 -2.14
CA THR A 20 -6.48 10.39 -2.58
C THR A 20 -5.95 11.20 -3.77
N VAL A 21 -4.67 11.61 -3.74
CA VAL A 21 -4.00 12.27 -4.87
C VAL A 21 -3.89 11.33 -6.09
N ALA A 22 -3.59 10.04 -5.87
CA ALA A 22 -3.58 9.02 -6.93
C ALA A 22 -4.96 8.84 -7.60
N GLY A 23 -6.03 9.26 -6.91
CA GLY A 23 -7.40 9.24 -7.39
C GLY A 23 -8.33 8.32 -6.62
N ALA A 24 -7.89 7.75 -5.49
CA ALA A 24 -8.78 7.06 -4.57
C ALA A 24 -9.86 8.04 -4.08
N GLN A 25 -11.12 7.60 -4.08
CA GLN A 25 -12.26 8.46 -3.81
C GLN A 25 -12.67 8.35 -2.34
N PRO A 26 -12.44 9.39 -1.52
CA PRO A 26 -12.82 9.28 -0.14
C PRO A 26 -14.32 9.43 0.10
N LYS A 27 -14.78 8.85 1.20
CA LYS A 27 -16.12 8.99 1.77
C LYS A 27 -16.18 10.30 2.55
N MET A 28 -16.82 11.32 1.99
CA MET A 28 -17.00 12.63 2.65
C MET A 28 -18.46 12.83 3.07
N GLY A 29 -18.72 12.83 4.37
CA GLY A 29 -20.02 13.15 4.97
C GLY A 29 -21.04 11.99 5.00
N PRO A 30 -22.22 12.23 5.61
CA PRO A 30 -23.23 11.20 5.88
C PRO A 30 -23.95 10.67 4.62
N SER A 31 -23.79 11.33 3.47
CA SER A 31 -24.43 10.94 2.21
C SER A 31 -23.62 9.89 1.41
N ASN A 32 -22.48 9.43 1.91
CA ASN A 32 -21.58 8.47 1.25
C ASN A 32 -21.24 8.88 -0.19
N THR A 33 -21.18 10.17 -0.48
CA THR A 33 -20.95 10.65 -1.84
C THR A 33 -19.46 10.57 -2.13
N ALA A 34 -19.09 9.67 -3.04
CA ALA A 34 -17.72 9.55 -3.53
C ALA A 34 -17.26 10.87 -4.13
N GLN A 35 -16.18 11.44 -3.60
CA GLN A 35 -15.56 12.63 -4.17
C GLN A 35 -14.28 12.24 -4.89
N ASN A 36 -14.05 12.83 -6.07
CA ASN A 36 -12.85 12.60 -6.83
C ASN A 36 -11.90 13.79 -6.65
N PHE A 37 -10.80 13.55 -5.94
CA PHE A 37 -9.73 14.52 -5.73
C PHE A 37 -8.49 14.20 -6.58
N LYS A 38 -8.62 13.36 -7.61
CA LYS A 38 -7.52 12.98 -8.51
C LYS A 38 -6.79 14.22 -8.99
N TYR A 39 -5.49 14.27 -8.72
CA TYR A 39 -4.67 15.34 -9.24
C TYR A 39 -4.42 15.10 -10.74
N VAL A 40 -5.05 15.94 -11.55
CA VAL A 40 -4.80 15.99 -12.99
C VAL A 40 -3.72 17.03 -13.20
N GLY A 41 -2.49 16.56 -13.44
CA GLY A 41 -1.37 17.44 -13.68
C GLY A 41 -1.58 18.31 -14.93
N THR A 42 -0.88 19.44 -14.97
CA THR A 42 -0.78 20.27 -16.19
C THR A 42 0.61 20.13 -16.79
N ALA A 43 0.81 20.59 -18.02
CA ALA A 43 2.15 20.62 -18.63
C ALA A 43 3.18 21.41 -17.78
N SER A 44 2.74 22.35 -16.94
CA SER A 44 3.59 23.11 -16.02
C SER A 44 3.63 22.55 -14.59
N ARG A 45 2.78 21.59 -14.27
CA ARG A 45 2.66 20.93 -12.96
C ARG A 45 2.29 19.46 -13.19
N PRO A 46 3.23 18.63 -13.67
CA PRO A 46 2.93 17.24 -14.02
C PRO A 46 2.42 16.47 -12.79
N ALA A 47 1.56 15.49 -13.04
CA ALA A 47 1.06 14.63 -11.99
C ALA A 47 2.18 13.72 -11.48
N PRO A 48 2.16 13.32 -10.20
CA PRO A 48 3.08 12.30 -9.72
C PRO A 48 2.88 10.99 -10.49
N LEU A 49 4.00 10.33 -10.78
CA LEU A 49 4.07 9.10 -11.58
C LEU A 49 4.05 7.83 -10.73
N ALA A 50 4.45 7.91 -9.46
CA ALA A 50 4.58 6.75 -8.58
C ALA A 50 4.01 7.08 -7.20
N TYR A 51 3.23 6.14 -6.65
CA TYR A 51 2.62 6.30 -5.33
C TYR A 51 3.04 5.16 -4.41
N LEU A 52 3.41 5.48 -3.18
CA LEU A 52 3.72 4.54 -2.11
C LEU A 52 2.81 4.83 -0.92
N ALA A 53 2.05 3.83 -0.50
CA ALA A 53 1.13 3.94 0.62
C ALA A 53 1.49 2.90 1.70
N ALA A 54 2.19 3.36 2.74
CA ALA A 54 2.59 2.54 3.88
C ALA A 54 1.50 2.58 4.97
N SER A 55 1.07 1.42 5.46
CA SER A 55 -0.05 1.29 6.40
C SER A 55 -1.30 2.01 5.91
N VAL A 56 -1.63 1.84 4.62
CA VAL A 56 -2.80 2.47 4.03
C VAL A 56 -4.05 2.01 4.77
N GLN A 57 -4.88 2.95 5.16
CA GLN A 57 -6.21 2.62 5.67
C GLN A 57 -6.99 1.96 4.53
N GLY A 58 -7.59 0.81 4.80
CA GLY A 58 -8.50 0.24 3.83
C GLY A 58 -9.90 0.84 3.97
N GLU A 59 -10.89 0.01 3.71
CA GLU A 59 -12.28 0.44 3.59
C GLU A 59 -12.92 0.59 4.96
N ASN A 60 -13.21 1.83 5.34
CA ASN A 60 -13.85 2.15 6.60
C ASN A 60 -14.53 3.53 6.61
N ASP A 61 -15.13 3.87 7.75
CA ASP A 61 -15.74 5.17 8.02
C ASP A 61 -14.75 6.33 8.11
N HIS A 62 -13.44 6.05 8.14
CA HIS A 62 -12.37 7.04 8.23
C HIS A 62 -11.82 7.49 6.88
N GLY A 63 -12.38 7.03 5.77
CA GLY A 63 -12.25 7.80 4.54
C GLY A 63 -12.30 7.03 3.24
N PHE A 64 -12.22 5.70 3.18
CA PHE A 64 -12.41 4.97 1.92
C PHE A 64 -13.60 4.03 2.03
N PHE A 65 -14.50 4.05 1.05
CA PHE A 65 -15.66 3.15 0.99
C PHE A 65 -15.45 1.97 0.05
N ARG A 66 -16.16 0.89 0.35
CA ARG A 66 -16.60 -0.14 -0.61
C ARG A 66 -18.06 -0.44 -0.37
N THR A 67 -18.84 -0.30 -1.41
CA THR A 67 -20.25 -0.69 -1.43
C THR A 67 -20.44 -1.95 -2.29
N SER A 68 -19.53 -2.23 -3.24
CA SER A 68 -19.46 -3.48 -4.00
C SER A 68 -18.07 -3.67 -4.64
N ALA A 69 -17.85 -4.82 -5.29
CA ALA A 69 -16.64 -5.07 -6.09
C ALA A 69 -16.44 -4.10 -7.26
N SER A 70 -17.49 -3.41 -7.71
CA SER A 70 -17.43 -2.41 -8.80
C SER A 70 -17.66 -0.97 -8.33
N SER A 71 -17.94 -0.78 -7.04
CA SER A 71 -18.18 0.52 -6.43
C SER A 71 -17.38 0.61 -5.13
N HIS A 72 -16.15 1.08 -5.27
CA HIS A 72 -15.20 1.27 -4.17
C HIS A 72 -14.29 2.45 -4.49
N SER A 73 -13.60 2.93 -3.47
CA SER A 73 -12.74 4.13 -3.54
C SER A 73 -11.67 4.01 -4.61
N TRP A 74 -11.22 2.79 -4.87
CA TRP A 74 -10.05 2.53 -5.71
C TRP A 74 -10.33 2.56 -7.21
N VAL A 75 -11.58 2.50 -7.68
CA VAL A 75 -11.93 2.38 -9.12
C VAL A 75 -11.28 3.44 -10.01
N SER A 76 -11.03 4.66 -9.49
CA SER A 76 -10.43 5.78 -10.24
C SER A 76 -8.89 5.77 -10.26
N VAL A 77 -8.26 4.95 -9.43
CA VAL A 77 -6.80 4.67 -9.45
C VAL A 77 -6.44 3.74 -10.62
N VAL A 78 -7.41 2.93 -11.08
CA VAL A 78 -7.22 1.75 -11.94
C VAL A 78 -8.11 1.71 -13.18
N SER A 79 -8.85 2.79 -13.46
CA SER A 79 -9.75 2.80 -14.63
C SER A 79 -8.93 2.82 -15.94
N PRO A 80 -9.17 1.88 -16.88
CA PRO A 80 -8.44 1.76 -18.15
C PRO A 80 -8.61 2.96 -19.09
N ASN A 81 -9.54 3.87 -18.78
CA ASN A 81 -9.78 5.10 -19.53
C ASN A 81 -9.17 6.35 -18.88
N ALA A 82 -8.57 6.23 -17.69
CA ALA A 82 -8.07 7.35 -16.92
C ALA A 82 -6.69 7.02 -16.35
N GLU A 83 -5.62 7.26 -17.12
CA GLU A 83 -4.20 7.16 -16.72
C GLU A 83 -3.99 6.35 -15.43
N GLU A 84 -3.93 5.04 -15.61
CA GLU A 84 -3.64 4.12 -14.52
C GLU A 84 -2.40 4.59 -13.76
N ARG A 85 -2.49 4.61 -12.43
CA ARG A 85 -1.39 5.06 -11.57
C ARG A 85 -0.65 3.84 -11.01
N PRO A 86 0.67 3.76 -11.17
CA PRO A 86 1.49 2.80 -10.46
C PRO A 86 1.36 3.02 -8.95
N VAL A 87 1.05 1.97 -8.20
CA VAL A 87 0.89 2.03 -6.74
C VAL A 87 1.62 0.86 -6.09
N MET A 88 2.41 1.17 -5.06
CA MET A 88 2.88 0.18 -4.10
C MET A 88 2.24 0.42 -2.74
N THR A 89 1.72 -0.65 -2.12
CA THR A 89 1.33 -0.65 -0.71
C THR A 89 2.35 -1.42 0.12
N ILE A 90 2.56 -0.99 1.35
CA ILE A 90 3.39 -1.71 2.34
C ILE A 90 2.63 -1.76 3.66
N THR A 91 2.51 -2.93 4.27
CA THR A 91 1.79 -3.15 5.55
C THR A 91 2.27 -4.49 6.15
N GLY A 92 1.82 -4.85 7.35
CA GLY A 92 2.14 -6.15 7.95
C GLY A 92 1.03 -6.72 8.84
N TYR A 93 1.35 -7.87 9.42
CA TYR A 93 0.41 -8.72 10.15
C TYR A 93 -0.28 -8.03 11.33
N ASP A 94 0.48 -7.24 12.10
CA ASP A 94 0.02 -6.49 13.28
C ASP A 94 -0.15 -4.98 13.02
N ASP A 95 -0.30 -4.59 11.75
CA ASP A 95 -0.53 -3.20 11.37
C ASP A 95 -1.99 -2.79 11.62
N CYS A 96 -2.30 -2.49 12.88
CA CYS A 96 -3.64 -2.20 13.39
C CYS A 96 -3.58 -1.10 14.48
N PRO A 97 -3.70 0.18 14.11
CA PRO A 97 -3.47 1.29 15.02
C PRO A 97 -4.47 1.30 16.18
N GLY A 98 -3.98 1.09 17.41
CA GLY A 98 -4.81 1.22 18.62
C GLY A 98 -5.72 0.02 18.91
N ALA A 99 -5.57 -1.07 18.16
CA ALA A 99 -6.26 -2.33 18.41
C ALA A 99 -5.42 -3.27 19.27
N THR A 100 -6.09 -4.19 19.98
CA THR A 100 -5.39 -5.33 20.62
C THR A 100 -5.07 -6.38 19.56
N ALA A 101 -4.03 -7.19 19.74
CA ALA A 101 -3.68 -8.28 18.81
C ALA A 101 -4.88 -9.17 18.42
N ALA A 102 -5.83 -9.39 19.34
CA ALA A 102 -7.05 -10.16 19.05
C ALA A 102 -7.98 -9.52 17.99
N VAL A 103 -8.02 -8.18 17.92
CA VAL A 103 -8.79 -7.41 16.92
C VAL A 103 -8.01 -7.28 15.62
N CYS A 104 -6.69 -7.13 15.71
CA CYS A 104 -5.80 -7.10 14.56
C CYS A 104 -5.88 -8.38 13.72
N HIS A 105 -6.05 -9.53 14.40
CA HIS A 105 -6.03 -10.87 13.80
C HIS A 105 -7.42 -11.42 13.49
N ASP A 106 -8.50 -10.65 13.70
CA ASP A 106 -9.84 -11.15 13.37
C ASP A 106 -9.99 -11.26 11.85
N ALA A 107 -9.75 -12.47 11.36
CA ALA A 107 -9.83 -12.81 9.94
C ALA A 107 -11.27 -12.96 9.44
N THR A 108 -12.26 -12.81 10.31
CA THR A 108 -13.66 -13.08 9.97
C THR A 108 -14.41 -11.84 9.47
N ASP A 109 -13.89 -10.64 9.73
CA ASP A 109 -14.47 -9.39 9.21
C ASP A 109 -13.46 -8.52 8.46
N PRO A 110 -13.34 -8.68 7.12
CA PRO A 110 -12.49 -7.81 6.30
C PRO A 110 -12.98 -6.35 6.24
N LEU A 111 -14.14 -6.04 6.82
CA LEU A 111 -14.68 -4.69 6.93
C LEU A 111 -14.35 -4.03 8.28
N ASP A 112 -13.71 -4.74 9.22
CA ASP A 112 -13.26 -4.11 10.46
C ASP A 112 -12.19 -3.05 10.11
N PRO A 113 -12.43 -1.75 10.40
CA PRO A 113 -11.48 -0.67 10.16
C PRO A 113 -10.08 -0.92 10.72
N GLU A 114 -10.02 -1.63 11.84
CA GLU A 114 -8.81 -1.80 12.64
C GLU A 114 -8.06 -3.10 12.32
N SER A 115 -8.66 -3.99 11.51
CA SER A 115 -8.00 -5.22 11.07
C SER A 115 -6.85 -4.94 10.09
N SER A 116 -5.75 -5.69 10.20
CA SER A 116 -4.66 -5.63 9.21
C SER A 116 -5.11 -6.16 7.84
N LEU A 117 -6.10 -7.06 7.79
CA LEU A 117 -6.68 -7.58 6.54
C LEU A 117 -7.47 -6.52 5.76
N ASN A 118 -7.97 -5.50 6.44
CA ASN A 118 -8.64 -4.38 5.78
C ASN A 118 -7.66 -3.63 4.83
N ARG A 119 -6.38 -3.54 5.22
CA ARG A 119 -5.29 -2.96 4.42
C ARG A 119 -4.94 -3.83 3.21
N VAL A 120 -4.99 -5.16 3.38
CA VAL A 120 -4.82 -6.12 2.27
C VAL A 120 -5.97 -5.99 1.27
N THR A 121 -7.20 -5.92 1.77
CA THR A 121 -8.41 -5.79 0.96
C THR A 121 -8.37 -4.55 0.05
N ALA A 122 -7.84 -3.43 0.55
CA ALA A 122 -7.65 -2.22 -0.26
C ALA A 122 -6.74 -2.45 -1.47
N PHE A 123 -5.64 -3.19 -1.29
CA PHE A 123 -4.76 -3.57 -2.39
C PHE A 123 -5.45 -4.52 -3.37
N GLU A 124 -6.12 -5.56 -2.86
CA GLU A 124 -6.83 -6.53 -3.70
C GLU A 124 -7.89 -5.86 -4.58
N ASN A 125 -8.61 -4.87 -4.06
CA ASN A 125 -9.58 -4.11 -4.83
C ASN A 125 -8.93 -3.20 -5.90
N MET A 126 -7.73 -2.67 -5.66
CA MET A 126 -6.95 -2.00 -6.71
C MET A 126 -6.51 -3.00 -7.79
N GLN A 127 -5.95 -4.14 -7.39
CA GLN A 127 -5.41 -5.13 -8.32
C GLN A 127 -6.50 -5.79 -9.16
N ALA A 128 -7.64 -6.14 -8.56
CA ALA A 128 -8.75 -6.81 -9.23
C ALA A 128 -9.34 -6.00 -10.39
N VAL A 129 -9.28 -4.67 -10.31
CA VAL A 129 -9.81 -3.78 -11.37
C VAL A 129 -8.80 -3.48 -12.46
N SER A 130 -7.51 -3.36 -12.11
CA SER A 130 -6.46 -3.05 -13.08
C SER A 130 -6.00 -4.27 -13.88
N GLY A 131 -5.81 -5.40 -13.21
CA GLY A 131 -5.06 -6.54 -13.77
C GLY A 131 -3.62 -6.16 -14.17
N ALA A 132 -3.11 -5.02 -13.69
CA ALA A 132 -1.85 -4.46 -14.15
C ALA A 132 -0.69 -4.88 -13.25
N ASP A 133 0.45 -5.06 -13.92
CA ASP A 133 1.72 -5.45 -13.33
C ASP A 133 2.32 -4.39 -12.39
N ASP A 134 1.85 -3.14 -12.48
CA ASP A 134 2.34 -1.96 -11.75
C ASP A 134 1.61 -1.71 -10.42
N LYS A 135 0.90 -2.73 -9.91
CA LYS A 135 0.37 -2.76 -8.54
C LYS A 135 1.18 -3.76 -7.73
N ILE A 136 1.90 -3.27 -6.72
CA ILE A 136 2.74 -4.09 -5.84
C ILE A 136 2.25 -3.98 -4.41
N GLN A 137 2.17 -5.11 -3.71
CA GLN A 137 1.97 -5.16 -2.27
C GLN A 137 3.18 -5.81 -1.63
N VAL A 138 3.77 -5.12 -0.67
CA VAL A 138 4.75 -5.69 0.25
C VAL A 138 4.03 -5.99 1.56
N TRP A 139 3.85 -7.28 1.85
CA TRP A 139 3.25 -7.74 3.11
C TRP A 139 4.32 -8.27 4.05
N VAL A 140 4.57 -7.56 5.15
CA VAL A 140 5.48 -8.00 6.21
C VAL A 140 4.73 -8.94 7.14
N ASP A 141 4.84 -10.23 6.81
CA ASP A 141 4.28 -11.31 7.63
C ASP A 141 5.25 -11.61 8.77
N VAL A 142 5.18 -10.86 9.86
CA VAL A 142 5.92 -11.10 11.10
C VAL A 142 5.02 -10.67 12.26
N ALA A 143 4.95 -11.50 13.31
CA ALA A 143 4.29 -11.11 14.55
C ALA A 143 4.96 -9.85 15.12
N ASP A 144 4.16 -8.92 15.65
CA ASP A 144 4.60 -7.61 16.14
C ASP A 144 5.09 -6.65 15.03
N ALA A 145 4.73 -6.88 13.77
CA ALA A 145 4.87 -5.87 12.71
C ALA A 145 3.81 -4.79 12.87
N GLU A 146 4.02 -3.89 13.84
CA GLU A 146 3.06 -2.91 14.30
C GLU A 146 2.96 -1.69 13.36
N HIS A 147 1.86 -0.93 13.49
CA HIS A 147 1.64 0.30 12.73
C HIS A 147 2.83 1.28 12.64
N PRO A 148 3.58 1.59 13.73
CA PRO A 148 4.74 2.50 13.66
C PRO A 148 5.95 1.95 12.90
N ASP A 149 6.05 0.63 12.67
CA ASP A 149 7.19 0.02 11.98
C ASP A 149 7.25 0.38 10.49
N PHE A 150 6.09 0.76 9.93
CA PHE A 150 5.95 1.17 8.53
C PHE A 150 6.15 2.67 8.31
N ASN A 151 6.66 3.39 9.31
CA ASN A 151 7.01 4.79 9.16
C ASN A 151 8.05 5.00 8.04
N LEU A 152 7.92 6.12 7.32
CA LEU A 152 8.85 6.49 6.25
C LEU A 152 10.09 7.27 6.74
N LYS A 153 10.24 7.39 8.07
CA LYS A 153 11.32 8.13 8.72
C LYS A 153 11.61 7.53 10.10
N THR A 154 12.85 7.65 10.55
CA THR A 154 13.39 7.01 11.76
C THR A 154 13.35 7.91 13.00
N ASP A 155 12.78 9.11 12.93
CA ASP A 155 12.86 10.12 13.99
C ASP A 155 11.72 10.05 15.01
N THR A 156 10.79 9.10 14.88
CA THR A 156 9.61 8.94 15.74
C THR A 156 9.60 7.60 16.47
N GLY A 157 10.22 7.54 17.66
CA GLY A 157 9.96 6.49 18.65
C GLY A 157 10.26 5.05 18.20
N THR A 158 9.89 4.08 19.04
CA THR A 158 10.10 2.64 18.85
C THR A 158 9.59 2.16 17.49
N TYR A 159 10.48 1.65 16.66
CA TYR A 159 10.19 0.90 15.44
C TYR A 159 11.15 -0.29 15.34
N ASP A 160 10.73 -1.36 14.68
CA ASP A 160 11.60 -2.47 14.32
C ASP A 160 12.52 -2.06 13.15
N ALA A 161 13.83 -2.05 13.41
CA ALA A 161 14.82 -1.62 12.43
C ALA A 161 14.85 -2.48 11.16
N GLN A 162 14.49 -3.75 11.26
CA GLN A 162 14.51 -4.67 10.12
C GLN A 162 13.27 -4.47 9.24
N ILE A 163 12.11 -4.24 9.85
CA ILE A 163 10.91 -3.83 9.10
C ILE A 163 11.18 -2.52 8.39
N PHE A 164 11.81 -1.55 9.06
CA PHE A 164 12.21 -0.30 8.42
C PHE A 164 13.16 -0.51 7.23
N ASP A 165 14.16 -1.40 7.34
CA ASP A 165 15.04 -1.74 6.23
C ASP A 165 14.27 -2.30 5.02
N VAL A 166 13.22 -3.10 5.25
CA VAL A 166 12.31 -3.56 4.19
C VAL A 166 11.55 -2.40 3.56
N VAL A 167 10.96 -1.51 4.36
CA VAL A 167 10.25 -0.31 3.87
C VAL A 167 11.18 0.57 3.03
N GLU A 168 12.39 0.81 3.51
CA GLU A 168 13.37 1.65 2.84
C GLU A 168 13.83 1.03 1.52
N ALA A 169 14.19 -0.26 1.52
CA ALA A 169 14.64 -0.97 0.33
C ALA A 169 13.54 -1.09 -0.72
N ALA A 170 12.32 -1.45 -0.31
CA ALA A 170 11.16 -1.52 -1.20
C ALA A 170 10.81 -0.14 -1.77
N GLY A 171 10.77 0.89 -0.93
CA GLY A 171 10.48 2.26 -1.36
C GLY A 171 11.49 2.78 -2.39
N LYS A 172 12.79 2.57 -2.15
CA LYS A 172 13.85 2.93 -3.10
C LYS A 172 13.70 2.19 -4.42
N ALA A 173 13.50 0.87 -4.38
CA ALA A 173 13.35 0.07 -5.58
C ALA A 173 12.09 0.44 -6.38
N TRP A 174 10.98 0.75 -5.70
CA TRP A 174 9.74 1.20 -6.33
C TRP A 174 9.90 2.51 -7.08
N PHE A 175 10.42 3.54 -6.41
CA PHE A 175 10.62 4.82 -7.07
C PHE A 175 11.64 4.74 -8.19
N ASP A 176 12.70 3.94 -8.03
CA ASP A 176 13.67 3.74 -9.11
C ASP A 176 13.06 3.00 -10.31
N ALA A 177 12.22 1.98 -10.06
CA ALA A 177 11.53 1.26 -11.12
C ALA A 177 10.59 2.17 -11.94
N ILE A 178 9.78 3.00 -11.27
CA ILE A 178 8.78 3.82 -11.96
C ILE A 178 9.37 5.13 -12.48
N LEU A 179 10.09 5.89 -11.64
CA LEU A 179 10.56 7.23 -11.99
C LEU A 179 11.77 7.20 -12.93
N ASN A 180 12.61 6.16 -12.84
CA ASN A 180 13.78 6.00 -13.71
C ASN A 180 13.62 4.87 -14.75
N SER A 181 12.45 4.23 -14.80
CA SER A 181 12.18 3.10 -15.69
C SER A 181 13.20 1.95 -15.51
N ASN A 182 13.68 1.74 -14.28
CA ASN A 182 14.68 0.71 -13.99
C ASN A 182 14.02 -0.67 -13.85
N ALA A 183 14.06 -1.46 -14.93
CA ALA A 183 13.55 -2.84 -14.94
C ALA A 183 14.21 -3.77 -13.90
N GLY A 184 15.48 -3.51 -13.55
CA GLY A 184 16.20 -4.27 -12.52
C GLY A 184 15.64 -4.02 -11.12
N ALA A 185 15.19 -2.80 -10.83
CA ALA A 185 14.54 -2.45 -9.56
C ALA A 185 13.16 -3.11 -9.44
N PHE A 186 12.42 -3.20 -10.54
CA PHE A 186 11.15 -3.94 -10.58
C PHE A 186 11.35 -5.44 -10.38
N THR A 187 12.40 -6.01 -10.98
CA THR A 187 12.81 -7.40 -10.77
C THR A 187 13.23 -7.66 -9.33
N TYR A 188 13.92 -6.70 -8.70
CA TYR A 188 14.28 -6.76 -7.28
C TYR A 188 13.03 -6.86 -6.40
N LEU A 189 12.02 -6.01 -6.62
CA LEU A 189 10.76 -6.03 -5.85
C LEU A 189 10.01 -7.36 -5.98
N ARG A 190 10.06 -8.00 -7.15
CA ARG A 190 9.42 -9.29 -7.43
C ARG A 190 10.25 -10.51 -7.02
N SER A 191 11.42 -10.30 -6.42
CA SER A 191 12.32 -11.38 -6.01
C SER A 191 12.29 -11.61 -4.50
N ASP A 192 12.89 -12.72 -4.06
CA ASP A 192 13.05 -13.01 -2.63
C ASP A 192 14.08 -12.11 -1.91
N LYS A 193 14.68 -11.11 -2.59
CA LYS A 193 15.73 -10.27 -2.01
C LYS A 193 15.27 -9.40 -0.84
N LEU A 194 14.01 -8.97 -0.83
CA LEU A 194 13.48 -8.24 0.31
C LEU A 194 13.31 -9.17 1.53
N LYS A 195 13.09 -10.49 1.32
CA LYS A 195 13.01 -11.48 2.41
C LYS A 195 14.34 -11.62 3.16
N THR A 196 15.46 -11.41 2.47
CA THR A 196 16.80 -11.54 3.08
C THR A 196 17.12 -10.43 4.09
N LEU A 197 16.28 -9.38 4.16
CA LEU A 197 16.40 -8.31 5.14
C LEU A 197 15.79 -8.70 6.50
N MET A 198 14.92 -9.73 6.53
CA MET A 198 14.30 -10.23 7.75
C MET A 198 15.18 -11.29 8.43
N PRO A 199 15.17 -11.40 9.78
CA PRO A 199 16.00 -12.36 10.49
C PRO A 199 15.53 -13.80 10.22
N ALA A 200 16.48 -14.74 10.23
CA ALA A 200 16.18 -16.16 10.16
C ALA A 200 15.39 -16.60 11.41
N GLY A 201 14.12 -17.00 11.23
CA GLY A 201 13.27 -17.48 12.32
C GLY A 201 12.18 -16.52 12.80
N ALA A 202 11.89 -15.44 12.07
CA ALA A 202 10.60 -14.75 12.20
C ALA A 202 9.47 -15.78 12.03
N LYS A 203 8.71 -16.03 13.11
CA LYS A 203 7.65 -17.05 13.14
C LYS A 203 6.32 -16.42 12.78
N LEU A 204 5.75 -16.92 11.69
CA LEU A 204 4.39 -16.66 11.24
C LEU A 204 3.39 -17.46 12.09
N PRO A 205 2.24 -16.91 12.50
CA PRO A 205 1.12 -17.74 12.93
C PRO A 205 0.56 -18.50 11.71
N GLY A 206 0.99 -19.75 11.50
CA GLY A 206 0.48 -20.66 10.46
C GLY A 206 1.47 -21.20 9.41
N ASP A 207 2.75 -20.83 9.51
CA ASP A 207 3.97 -21.29 8.80
C ASP A 207 3.86 -22.06 7.45
N SER A 208 4.31 -21.43 6.35
CA SER A 208 5.32 -22.02 5.42
C SER A 208 5.80 -21.13 4.25
N SER A 209 5.59 -19.81 4.24
CA SER A 209 6.33 -18.94 3.30
C SER A 209 6.45 -17.50 3.79
N ALA A 210 7.64 -17.21 4.34
CA ALA A 210 8.17 -15.89 4.66
C ALA A 210 7.67 -14.77 3.74
N VAL A 211 7.28 -13.63 4.32
CA VAL A 211 7.00 -12.34 3.67
C VAL A 211 6.37 -12.51 2.27
N ASP A 212 5.05 -12.42 2.16
CA ASP A 212 4.37 -12.45 0.87
C ASP A 212 4.63 -11.12 0.12
N ILE A 213 5.86 -10.96 -0.40
CA ILE A 213 6.40 -9.69 -0.93
C ILE A 213 5.77 -9.30 -2.27
N CYS A 214 4.99 -10.17 -2.87
CA CYS A 214 4.25 -9.86 -4.08
C CYS A 214 3.04 -10.79 -4.18
N ARG A 215 1.87 -10.33 -3.74
CA ARG A 215 0.63 -10.71 -4.44
C ARG A 215 0.60 -9.98 -5.79
N ALA A 216 1.56 -10.26 -6.66
CA ALA A 216 1.44 -9.97 -8.08
C ALA A 216 0.87 -11.24 -8.69
N ASN A 217 -0.34 -11.18 -9.25
CA ASN A 217 -0.86 -12.30 -10.02
C ASN A 217 0.12 -12.63 -11.15
N LEU A 218 1.01 -13.60 -10.93
CA LEU A 218 1.56 -14.40 -12.00
C LEU A 218 0.40 -15.27 -12.48
N VAL A 219 -0.40 -14.71 -13.38
CA VAL A 219 -1.29 -15.51 -14.22
C VAL A 219 -0.38 -16.52 -14.94
N GLN A 220 -0.50 -17.79 -14.57
CA GLN A 220 0.07 -18.90 -15.32
C GLN A 220 -0.66 -19.09 -16.64
#